data_AF-A0A2A7N337-F1
#
_entry.id   AF-A0A2A7N337-F1
#
_cell.length_a   1.000
_cell.length_b   1.000
_cell.length_c   1.000
_cell.angle_alpha   90.00
_cell.angle_beta   90.00
_cell.angle_gamma   90.00
#
_symmetry.space_group_name_H-M   'P 1'
#
loop_
_entity.id
_entity.type
_entity.pdbx_description
1 polymer ?
#
loop_
_entity_poly.entity_id
_entity_poly.type
_entity_poly.pdbx_seq_one_letter_code
_entity_poly.pdbx_strand_id
1 'polypeptide(L)' 'MRVELLTSPGCPNAAAARRLLGDCLSEVGVPENVVVERVGGYPSPTVLVDGVDVMKPGTELMADACRLD' A
#
# COMPACT_ATOMS: atom_id res chain seq x y z
N MET A 1 -13.06 8.07 0.00
CA MET A 1 -11.90 7.28 0.44
C MET A 1 -11.14 6.82 -0.78
N ARG A 2 -9.86 7.19 -0.87
CA ARG A 2 -8.91 6.74 -1.88
C ARG A 2 -7.91 5.81 -1.22
N VAL A 3 -7.71 4.62 -1.80
CA VAL A 3 -6.72 3.66 -1.31
C VAL A 3 -5.60 3.57 -2.34
N GLU A 4 -4.34 3.64 -1.89
CA GLU A 4 -3.19 3.46 -2.77
C GLU A 4 -2.28 2.35 -2.24
N LEU A 5 -1.77 1.52 -3.14
CA LEU A 5 -0.72 0.56 -2.86
C LEU A 5 0.55 1.02 -3.57
N LEU A 6 1.55 1.44 -2.80
CA LEU A 6 2.84 1.88 -3.32
C LEU A 6 3.83 0.72 -3.26
N THR A 7 4.46 0.41 -4.40
CA THR A 7 5.45 -0.66 -4.49
C THR A 7 6.71 -0.24 -5.22
N SER A 8 7.85 -0.81 -4.84
CA SER A 8 9.10 -0.65 -5.57
C SER A 8 9.19 -1.69 -6.69
N PRO A 9 9.91 -1.39 -7.79
CA PRO A 9 10.14 -2.36 -8.85
C PRO A 9 10.74 -3.66 -8.30
N GLY A 10 10.09 -4.79 -8.57
CA GLY A 10 10.56 -6.10 -8.11
C GLY A 10 10.35 -6.39 -6.62
N CYS A 11 9.53 -5.60 -5.91
CA CYS A 11 9.23 -5.88 -4.50
C CYS A 11 8.63 -7.30 -4.34
N PRO A 12 9.28 -8.20 -3.57
CA PRO A 12 8.82 -9.58 -3.40
C PRO A 12 7.48 -9.65 -2.65
N ASN A 13 7.18 -8.63 -1.84
CA ASN A 13 5.99 -8.58 -1.00
C ASN A 13 4.78 -7.93 -1.71
N ALA A 14 4.93 -7.38 -2.92
CA ALA A 14 3.88 -6.64 -3.62
C ALA A 14 2.61 -7.49 -3.86
N ALA A 15 2.78 -8.74 -4.30
CA ALA A 15 1.66 -9.64 -4.56
C ALA A 15 0.90 -10.01 -3.28
N ALA A 16 1.64 -10.32 -2.21
CA ALA A 16 1.06 -10.65 -0.91
C ALA A 16 0.32 -9.45 -0.31
N ALA A 17 0.91 -8.26 -0.38
CA ALA A 17 0.30 -7.02 0.09
C ALA A 17 -0.99 -6.68 -0.66
N ARG A 18 -1.01 -6.82 -1.99
CA ARG A 18 -2.23 -6.61 -2.80
C ARG A 18 -3.35 -7.55 -2.37
N ARG A 19 -3.04 -8.84 -2.22
CA ARG A 19 -4.03 -9.84 -1.83
C ARG A 19 -4.62 -9.52 -0.45
N LEU A 20 -3.75 -9.26 0.53
CA LEU A 20 -4.19 -8.91 1.88
C LEU A 20 -5.03 -7.63 1.89
N LEU A 21 -4.64 -6.62 1.13
CA LEU A 21 -5.41 -5.38 1.00
C LEU A 21 -6.81 -5.66 0.41
N GLY A 22 -6.91 -6.48 -0.64
CA GLY A 22 -8.20 -6.88 -1.21
C GLY A 22 -9.08 -7.63 -0.21
N ASP A 23 -8.51 -8.57 0.55
CA ASP A 23 -9.21 -9.32 1.59
C ASP A 23 -9.76 -8.36 2.67
N CYS A 24 -8.94 -7.43 3.18
CA CYS A 24 -9.37 -6.44 4.17
C CYS A 24 -10.46 -5.49 3.67
N LEU A 25 -10.36 -5.01 2.42
CA LEU A 25 -11.37 -4.13 1.85
C LEU A 25 -12.72 -4.85 1.66
N SER A 26 -12.68 -6.11 1.23
CA SER A 26 -13.86 -6.95 1.12
C SER A 26 -14.60 -7.12 2.46
N GLU A 27 -13.85 -7.33 3.55
CA GLU A 27 -14.42 -7.48 4.91
C GLU A 27 -15.20 -6.23 5.35
N VAL A 28 -14.80 -5.04 4.93
CA VAL A 28 -15.47 -3.77 5.27
C VAL A 28 -16.43 -3.27 4.20
N GLY A 29 -16.72 -4.08 3.17
CA GLY A 29 -17.65 -3.74 2.09
C GLY A 29 -17.13 -2.65 1.14
N VAL A 30 -15.81 -2.45 1.09
CA VAL A 30 -15.16 -1.51 0.19
C VAL A 30 -14.73 -2.25 -1.08
N PRO A 31 -15.14 -1.80 -2.27
CA PRO A 31 -14.80 -2.50 -3.50
C PRO A 31 -13.32 -2.31 -3.86
N GLU A 32 -12.67 -3.37 -4.34
CA GLU A 32 -11.23 -3.38 -4.68
C GLU A 32 -10.85 -2.36 -5.76
N ASN A 33 -11.81 -1.96 -6.61
CA ASN A 33 -11.58 -0.98 -7.69
C ASN A 33 -11.23 0.44 -7.19
N VAL A 34 -11.33 0.72 -5.89
CA VAL A 34 -10.87 1.98 -5.28
C VAL A 34 -9.37 1.99 -4.98
N VAL A 35 -8.69 0.84 -5.13
CA VAL A 35 -7.25 0.71 -4.96
C VAL A 35 -6.54 1.16 -6.22
N VAL A 36 -5.67 2.16 -6.09
CA VAL A 36 -4.74 2.59 -7.13
C VAL A 36 -3.35 2.08 -6.78
N GLU A 37 -2.81 1.18 -7.59
CA GLU A 37 -1.42 0.77 -7.43
C GLU A 37 -0.48 1.72 -8.16
N ARG A 38 0.64 2.05 -7.51
CA ARG A 38 1.73 2.83 -8.09
C ARG A 38 3.05 2.13 -7.86
N VAL A 39 3.78 1.89 -8.93
CA VAL A 39 5.14 1.34 -8.90
C VAL A 39 6.15 2.48 -9.06
N GLY A 40 7.15 2.57 -8.19
CA GLY A 40 8.15 3.63 -8.20
C GLY A 40 9.08 3.59 -6.99
N GLY A 41 9.89 4.64 -6.81
CA GLY A 41 10.84 4.72 -5.70
C GLY A 41 10.16 4.98 -4.35
N TYR A 42 9.46 3.98 -3.80
CA TYR A 42 8.68 4.09 -2.57
C TYR A 42 9.19 3.12 -1.50
N PRO A 43 8.91 3.40 -0.22
CA PRO A 43 8.97 2.39 0.83
C PRO A 43 7.95 1.31 0.48
N SER A 44 8.41 0.09 0.19
CA SER A 44 7.57 -0.95 -0.36
C SER A 44 7.43 -2.15 0.58
N PRO A 45 6.22 -2.70 0.73
CA PRO A 45 4.93 -2.13 0.31
C PRO A 45 4.45 -1.03 1.27
N THR A 46 3.74 -0.02 0.77
CA THR A 46 3.04 0.97 1.61
C THR A 46 1.58 1.06 1.17
N VAL A 47 0.67 1.12 2.15
CA VAL A 47 -0.76 1.37 1.90
C VAL A 47 -1.10 2.77 2.38
N LEU A 48 -1.67 3.59 1.49
CA LEU A 48 -2.21 4.89 1.85
C LEU A 48 -3.73 4.85 1.84
N VAL A 49 -4.35 5.42 2.87
CA VAL A 49 -5.79 5.70 2.91
C VAL A 49 -5.96 7.21 3.02
N ASP A 50 -6.55 7.81 2.00
CA ASP A 50 -6.70 9.27 1.88
C ASP A 50 -5.37 10.02 2.09
N GLY A 51 -4.28 9.43 1.58
CA GLY A 51 -2.91 9.98 1.66
C GLY A 51 -2.18 9.67 2.97
N VAL A 52 -2.82 9.02 3.94
CA VAL A 52 -2.22 8.65 5.22
C VAL A 52 -1.64 7.24 5.13
N ASP A 53 -0.35 7.10 5.44
CA ASP A 53 0.28 5.80 5.64
C ASP A 53 -0.31 5.10 6.86
N VAL A 54 -1.00 3.98 6.63
CA VAL A 54 -1.66 3.21 7.69
C VAL A 54 -0.68 2.40 8.55
N MET A 55 0.51 2.12 8.02
CA MET A 55 1.56 1.39 8.75
C MET A 55 2.33 2.34 9.68
N LYS A 56 2.64 3.55 9.21
CA LYS A 56 3.32 4.60 10.01
C LYS A 56 2.69 6.00 9.81
N PRO A 57 1.54 6.28 10.44
CA PRO A 57 0.91 7.59 10.36
C PRO A 57 1.84 8.72 10.81
N GLY A 58 1.89 9.82 10.06
CA GLY A 58 2.69 11.00 10.40
C GLY A 58 4.18 10.90 10.10
N THR A 59 4.65 9.81 9.49
CA THR A 59 6.02 9.68 8.99
C THR A 59 6.07 10.05 7.52
N GLU A 60 7.04 10.87 7.12
CA GLU A 60 7.28 11.13 5.70
C GLU A 60 7.75 9.86 4.99
N LEU A 61 7.19 9.60 3.81
CA LEU A 61 7.65 8.52 2.96
C LEU A 61 9.04 8.90 2.42
N MET A 62 10.08 8.31 3.01
CA MET A 62 11.41 8.33 2.42
C MET A 62 11.41 7.54 1.10
N ALA A 63 12.42 7.71 0.24
CA ALA A 63 12.50 6.97 -1.03
C ALA A 63 12.75 5.45 -0.81
N ASP A 64 13.18 4.74 -1.86
CA ASP A 64 13.42 3.28 -1.90
C ASP A 64 13.83 2.65 -0.57
N ALA A 65 12.90 1.92 0.05
CA ALA A 65 13.13 1.15 1.27
C ALA A 65 12.28 -0.11 1.28
N CYS A 66 12.86 -1.24 1.71
CA CYS A 66 12.07 -2.44 1.99
C CYS A 66 11.43 -2.31 3.36
N ARG A 67 10.09 -2.37 3.40
CA ARG A 67 9.29 -2.39 4.63
C ARG A 67 9.03 -3.82 5.06
N LEU A 68 9.37 -4.10 6.31
CA LEU A 68 9.08 -5.35 7.03
C LEU A 68 8.35 -5.06 8.35
N ASP A 69 8.03 -3.79 8.59
CA ASP A 69 7.48 -3.22 9.82
C ASP A 69 5.96 -3.36 9.90
#